data_AF-A0A852TPU8-F1
#
_entry.id   AF-A0A852TPU8-F1
#
_cell.length_a   1.000
_cell.length_b   1.000
_cell.length_c   1.000
_cell.angle_alpha   90.00
_cell.angle_beta   90.00
_cell.angle_gamma   90.00
#
_symmetry.space_group_name_H-M   'P 1'
#
loop_
_entity.id
_entity.type
_entity.pdbx_description
1 polymer ?
#
loop_
_entity_poly.entity_id
_entity_poly.type
_entity_poly.pdbx_seq_one_letter_code
_entity_poly.pdbx_strand_id
1 'polypeptide(L)'
;MALCVSELFANAVSYTASGGEGGEVVRAMALPEADRLRVAVTDGGFTQTRPTIPALTGTDRFTSERHRGLLMVSALALDWGFRPVIAHPGLNPGLVVWADLALAAGQAPSGLPRFVHTA
;
A
#
# COMPACT_ATOMS: atom_id res chain seq x y z
N MET A 1 -10.73 6.35 0.65
CA MET A 1 -10.35 5.17 1.46
C MET A 1 -10.48 3.85 0.70
N ALA A 2 -11.71 3.39 0.37
CA ALA A 2 -11.90 2.08 -0.26
C ALA A 2 -11.11 1.90 -1.58
N LEU A 3 -11.03 2.97 -2.39
CA LEU A 3 -10.26 2.96 -3.63
C LEU A 3 -8.76 2.70 -3.38
N CYS A 4 -8.12 3.43 -2.46
CA CYS A 4 -6.70 3.22 -2.13
C CYS A 4 -6.43 1.78 -1.68
N VAL A 5 -7.29 1.20 -0.84
CA VAL A 5 -7.15 -0.20 -0.39
C VAL A 5 -7.29 -1.16 -1.57
N SER A 6 -8.25 -0.93 -2.47
CA SER A 6 -8.44 -1.74 -3.68
C SER A 6 -7.21 -1.70 -4.59
N GLU A 7 -6.66 -0.52 -4.85
CA GLU A 7 -5.47 -0.36 -5.69
C GLU A 7 -4.23 -1.02 -5.06
N LEU A 8 -4.02 -0.86 -3.75
CA LEU A 8 -2.92 -1.51 -3.05
C LEU A 8 -3.06 -3.04 -3.06
N PHE A 9 -4.28 -3.56 -2.87
CA PHE A 9 -4.56 -4.99 -2.95
C PHE A 9 -4.34 -5.55 -4.37
N ALA A 10 -4.84 -4.85 -5.39
CA ALA A 10 -4.66 -5.23 -6.79
C ALA A 10 -3.18 -5.28 -7.17
N ASN A 11 -2.38 -4.33 -6.68
CA ASN A 11 -0.94 -4.34 -6.88
C ASN A 11 -0.28 -5.56 -6.21
N ALA A 12 -0.64 -5.86 -4.96
CA ALA A 12 -0.10 -7.03 -4.25
C ALA A 12 -0.37 -8.34 -5.02
N VAL A 13 -1.60 -8.54 -5.48
CA VAL A 13 -1.97 -9.75 -6.23
C VAL A 13 -1.30 -9.79 -7.61
N SER A 14 -1.21 -8.66 -8.31
CA SER A 14 -0.72 -8.63 -9.70
C SER A 14 0.80 -8.76 -9.82
N TYR A 15 1.54 -8.31 -8.81
CA TYR A 15 3.00 -8.11 -8.92
C TYR A 15 3.84 -8.96 -7.97
N THR A 16 3.22 -9.83 -7.17
CA THR A 16 3.93 -10.63 -6.15
C THR A 16 3.45 -12.07 -6.13
N ALA A 17 4.07 -12.90 -5.29
CA ALA A 17 3.61 -14.26 -5.04
C ALA A 17 2.16 -14.35 -4.54
N SER A 18 1.58 -13.26 -4.03
CA SER A 18 0.20 -13.21 -3.54
C SER A 18 -0.87 -13.54 -4.59
N GLY A 19 -0.58 -13.45 -5.89
CA GLY A 19 -1.51 -13.87 -6.96
C GLY A 19 -1.41 -15.33 -7.36
N GLY A 20 -0.42 -16.06 -6.83
CA GLY A 20 -0.20 -17.47 -7.14
C GLY A 20 -1.01 -18.42 -6.25
N GLU A 21 -0.83 -19.72 -6.47
CA GLU A 21 -1.41 -20.77 -5.63
C GLU A 21 -0.90 -20.64 -4.18
N GLY A 22 -1.81 -20.61 -3.22
CA GLY A 22 -1.48 -20.38 -1.80
C GLY A 22 -1.06 -18.95 -1.48
N GLY A 23 -1.24 -18.00 -2.41
CA GLY A 23 -0.93 -16.59 -2.18
C GLY A 23 -1.78 -15.95 -1.09
N GLU A 24 -1.14 -15.16 -0.23
CA GLU A 24 -1.81 -14.44 0.86
C GLU A 24 -1.58 -12.93 0.75
N VAL A 25 -2.55 -12.17 1.25
CA VAL A 25 -2.46 -10.72 1.41
C VAL A 25 -3.00 -10.34 2.76
N VAL A 26 -2.19 -9.67 3.58
CA VAL A 26 -2.62 -9.17 4.89
C VAL A 26 -3.01 -7.70 4.77
N ARG A 27 -4.17 -7.35 5.34
CA ARG A 27 -4.69 -5.98 5.37
C ARG A 27 -4.69 -5.48 6.82
N ALA A 28 -4.19 -4.27 7.04
CA ALA A 28 -4.15 -3.65 8.35
C ALA A 28 -4.63 -2.20 8.31
N MET A 29 -5.20 -1.75 9.43
CA MET A 29 -5.56 -0.36 9.68
C MET A 29 -4.92 0.10 10.99
N ALA A 30 -4.50 1.36 11.02
CA ALA A 30 -3.92 1.99 12.19
C ALA A 30 -4.22 3.49 12.22
N LEU A 31 -4.10 4.09 13.40
CA LEU A 31 -4.22 5.54 13.59
C LEU A 31 -2.85 6.09 14.00
N PRO A 32 -1.95 6.41 13.04
CA PRO A 32 -0.67 7.05 13.37
C PRO A 32 -0.88 8.39 14.08
N GLU A 33 -1.92 9.14 13.68
CA GLU A 33 -2.37 10.39 14.31
C GLU A 33 -3.90 10.35 14.47
N ALA A 34 -4.47 11.29 15.23
CA ALA A 34 -5.92 11.30 15.51
C ALA A 34 -6.77 11.60 14.26
N ASP A 35 -6.20 12.32 13.29
CA ASP A 35 -6.80 12.76 12.03
C ASP A 35 -6.25 12.00 10.81
N ARG A 36 -5.48 10.93 11.03
CA ARG A 36 -4.88 10.12 9.97
C ARG A 36 -5.19 8.65 10.17
N LEU A 37 -5.80 8.04 9.16
CA LEU A 37 -5.97 6.61 9.06
C LEU A 37 -4.92 6.04 8.10
N ARG A 38 -4.05 5.18 8.62
CA ARG A 38 -3.16 4.36 7.79
C ARG A 38 -3.87 3.09 7.37
N VAL A 39 -3.97 2.87 6.07
CA VAL A 39 -4.31 1.57 5.49
C VAL A 39 -3.04 0.94 4.96
N ALA A 40 -2.84 -0.35 5.23
CA ALA A 40 -1.66 -1.08 4.78
C ALA A 40 -2.05 -2.43 4.18
N VAL A 41 -1.34 -2.80 3.12
CA VAL A 41 -1.41 -4.08 2.44
C VAL A 41 -0.02 -4.71 2.49
N THR A 42 0.06 -5.93 2.98
CA THR A 42 1.28 -6.72 3.01
C THR A 42 1.16 -7.85 1.99
N ASP A 43 2.09 -7.89 1.05
CA ASP A 43 2.19 -8.97 0.07
C ASP A 43 3.06 -10.14 0.58
N GLY A 44 2.97 -11.28 -0.11
CA GLY A 44 3.74 -12.48 0.20
C GLY A 44 5.18 -12.46 -0.31
N GLY A 45 5.64 -11.36 -0.92
CA GLY A 45 7.00 -11.17 -1.36
C GLY A 45 7.40 -11.95 -2.61
N PHE A 46 8.67 -12.38 -2.62
CA PHE A 46 9.37 -13.09 -3.70
C PHE A 46 9.42 -12.37 -5.05
N THR A 47 9.03 -11.09 -5.10
CA THR A 47 9.22 -10.23 -6.26
C THR A 47 10.56 -9.50 -6.20
N GLN A 48 11.18 -9.23 -7.35
CA GLN A 48 12.34 -8.33 -7.44
C GLN A 48 11.94 -6.87 -7.64
N THR A 49 10.65 -6.60 -7.91
CA THR A 49 10.16 -5.27 -8.22
C THR A 49 9.71 -4.53 -6.96
N ARG A 50 9.86 -3.20 -6.97
CA ARG A 50 9.40 -2.32 -5.89
C ARG A 50 8.21 -1.48 -6.37
N PRO A 51 7.27 -1.11 -5.48
CA PRO A 51 6.19 -0.18 -5.81
C PRO A 51 6.80 1.12 -6.34
N THR A 52 6.54 1.42 -7.62
CA THR A 52 7.09 2.58 -8.29
C THR A 52 5.97 3.25 -9.08
N ILE A 53 5.83 4.57 -8.95
CA ILE A 53 5.03 5.36 -9.87
C ILE A 53 5.84 5.48 -11.16
N PRO A 54 5.38 4.95 -12.30
CA PRO A 54 6.14 5.11 -13.52
C PRO A 54 6.12 6.57 -13.96
N ALA A 55 7.25 7.07 -14.47
CA ALA A 55 7.32 8.38 -15.11
C ALA A 55 6.63 8.29 -16.49
N LEU A 56 5.30 8.27 -16.51
CA LEU A 56 4.52 8.22 -17.75
C LEU A 56 4.53 9.60 -18.42
N THR A 57 5.12 9.68 -19.62
CA THR A 57 5.11 10.89 -20.46
C THR A 57 3.97 10.84 -21.49
N GLY A 58 3.43 11.99 -21.88
CA GLY A 58 2.48 12.07 -23.01
C GLY A 58 1.09 11.51 -22.71
N THR A 59 0.48 10.84 -23.70
CA THR A 59 -0.87 10.25 -23.61
C THR A 59 -0.90 8.91 -22.88
N ASP A 60 0.25 8.26 -22.70
CA ASP A 60 0.36 6.95 -22.03
C ASP A 60 -0.01 6.99 -20.54
N ARG A 61 0.12 8.16 -19.90
CA ARG A 61 -0.43 8.41 -18.55
C ARG A 61 -1.94 8.22 -18.48
N PHE A 62 -2.63 8.33 -19.62
CA PHE A 62 -4.08 8.26 -19.70
C PHE A 62 -4.61 6.93 -20.28
N THR A 63 -3.76 6.06 -20.81
CA THR A 63 -4.18 4.81 -21.49
C THR A 63 -3.70 3.55 -20.76
N SER A 64 -2.68 3.64 -19.91
CA SER A 64 -2.15 2.48 -19.20
C SER A 64 -2.87 2.23 -17.87
N GLU A 65 -3.80 1.27 -17.84
CA GLU A 65 -4.50 0.88 -16.60
C GLU A 65 -3.55 0.27 -15.55
N ARG A 66 -2.53 -0.48 -16.00
CA ARG A 66 -1.58 -1.22 -15.13
C ARG A 66 -0.69 -0.35 -14.23
N HIS A 67 -0.74 0.97 -14.38
CA HIS A 67 0.16 1.91 -13.71
C HIS A 67 -0.56 3.04 -12.97
N ARG A 68 -1.88 3.06 -13.00
CA ARG A 68 -2.69 4.13 -12.38
C ARG A 68 -2.94 3.93 -10.89
N GLY A 69 -2.86 2.70 -10.39
CA GLY A 69 -3.19 2.42 -9.00
C GLY A 69 -2.35 3.23 -8.00
N LEU A 70 -1.03 3.25 -8.19
CA LEU A 70 -0.15 4.08 -7.35
C LEU A 70 -0.28 5.58 -7.63
N LEU A 71 -0.59 6.00 -8.85
CA LEU A 71 -0.90 7.40 -9.15
C LEU A 71 -2.15 7.87 -8.40
N MET A 72 -3.19 7.04 -8.37
CA MET A 72 -4.42 7.30 -7.63
C MET A 72 -4.18 7.33 -6.12
N VAL A 73 -3.42 6.37 -5.59
CA VAL A 73 -3.00 6.38 -4.19
C VAL A 73 -2.24 7.66 -3.87
N SER A 74 -1.29 8.07 -4.73
CA SER A 74 -0.50 9.30 -4.54
C SER A 74 -1.34 10.57 -4.58
N ALA A 75 -2.41 10.60 -5.38
CA ALA A 75 -3.29 11.75 -5.47
C ALA A 75 -4.28 11.87 -4.30
N LEU A 76 -4.65 10.74 -3.68
CA LEU A 76 -5.68 10.68 -2.64
C LEU A 76 -5.10 10.60 -1.22
N ALA A 77 -3.87 10.10 -1.07
CA ALA A 77 -3.22 9.95 0.21
C ALA A 77 -2.54 11.24 0.66
N LEU A 78 -2.54 11.48 1.97
CA LEU A 78 -1.72 12.52 2.60
C LEU A 78 -0.24 12.16 2.50
N ASP A 79 0.05 10.87 2.67
CA ASP A 79 1.38 10.28 2.54
C ASP A 79 1.23 8.80 2.18
N TRP A 80 2.22 8.22 1.53
CA TRP A 80 2.22 6.79 1.23
C TRP A 80 3.65 6.30 1.06
N GLY A 81 3.85 5.00 1.24
CA GLY A 81 5.16 4.40 1.05
C GLY A 81 5.15 2.90 1.15
N PHE A 82 6.34 2.32 1.21
CA PHE A 82 6.52 0.89 1.40
C PHE A 82 7.72 0.59 2.29
N ARG A 83 7.71 -0.57 2.95
CA ARG A 83 8.84 -1.11 3.72
C ARG A 83 8.85 -2.63 3.62
N PRO A 84 10.00 -3.30 3.75
CA PRO A 84 10.02 -4.75 3.87
C PRO A 84 9.32 -5.20 5.16
N VAL A 85 8.68 -6.38 5.13
CA VAL A 85 8.13 -7.03 6.34
C VAL A 85 9.27 -7.32 7.33
N ILE A 86 10.41 -7.79 6.82
CA ILE A 86 11.65 -8.01 7.58
C ILE A 86 12.82 -7.47 6.76
N ALA A 87 13.65 -6.63 7.37
CA ALA A 87 14.89 -6.16 6.76
C ALA A 87 15.95 -7.27 6.79
N HIS A 88 16.05 -8.05 5.71
CA HIS A 88 17.05 -9.10 5.56
C HIS A 88 17.79 -8.97 4.21
N PRO A 89 19.13 -8.97 4.18
CA PRO A 89 19.92 -8.65 2.98
C PRO A 89 19.80 -9.69 1.85
N GLY A 90 19.32 -10.90 2.14
CA GLY A 90 19.17 -11.99 1.16
C GLY A 90 17.77 -12.56 1.02
N LEU A 91 16.77 -12.02 1.72
CA LEU A 91 15.39 -12.51 1.67
C LEU A 91 14.44 -11.36 1.37
N ASN A 92 13.45 -11.61 0.50
CA ASN A 92 12.32 -10.70 0.29
C ASN A 92 11.01 -11.38 0.70
N PRO A 93 10.71 -11.45 2.01
CA PRO A 93 9.52 -12.12 2.52
C PRO A 93 8.22 -11.34 2.27
N GLY A 94 8.29 -10.13 1.69
CA GLY A 94 7.14 -9.29 1.44
C GLY A 94 7.41 -7.82 1.64
N LEU A 95 6.59 -6.99 1.01
CA LEU A 95 6.51 -5.56 1.27
C LEU A 95 5.19 -5.23 1.97
N VAL A 96 5.27 -4.31 2.92
CA VAL A 96 4.12 -3.58 3.44
C VAL A 96 4.04 -2.28 2.64
N VAL A 97 3.01 -2.13 1.82
CA VAL A 97 2.67 -0.87 1.15
C VAL A 97 1.53 -0.20 1.92
N TRP A 98 1.68 1.07 2.23
CA TRP A 98 0.74 1.81 3.08
C TRP A 98 0.38 3.16 2.48
N ALA A 99 -0.79 3.66 2.86
CA ALA A 99 -1.27 5.00 2.54
C ALA A 99 -1.97 5.60 3.76
N ASP A 100 -1.62 6.85 4.07
CA ASP A 100 -2.27 7.67 5.08
C ASP A 100 -3.37 8.50 4.45
N LEU A 101 -4.55 8.45 5.05
CA LEU A 101 -5.74 9.12 4.57
C LEU A 101 -6.24 10.07 5.66
N ALA A 102 -6.71 11.25 5.24
CA ALA A 102 -7.39 12.16 6.14
C ALA A 102 -8.62 11.47 6.76
N LEU A 103 -8.76 11.60 8.07
CA LEU A 103 -9.84 11.03 8.86
C LEU A 103 -10.61 12.17 9.52
N ALA A 104 -11.90 12.32 9.17
CA ALA A 104 -12.68 13.38 9.78
C ALA A 104 -12.93 13.09 11.28
N ALA A 105 -13.08 14.16 12.06
CA ALA A 105 -13.39 14.05 13.48
C ALA A 105 -14.63 13.17 13.70
N GLY A 106 -14.52 12.22 14.63
CA GLY A 106 -15.61 11.28 14.94
C GLY A 106 -15.76 10.10 13.97
N GLN A 107 -14.94 10.00 12.92
CA GLN A 107 -14.93 8.84 12.01
C GLN A 107 -13.88 7.79 12.38
N ALA A 108 -13.13 8.00 13.46
CA ALA A 108 -12.11 7.06 13.91
C ALA A 108 -12.74 5.72 14.35
N PRO A 109 -12.38 4.60 13.71
CA PRO A 109 -12.84 3.29 14.16
C PRO A 109 -12.32 3.01 15.57
N SER A 110 -13.18 2.44 16.42
CA SER A 110 -12.79 2.02 17.76
C SER A 110 -11.87 0.80 17.71
N GLY A 111 -10.96 0.69 18.68
CA GLY A 111 -10.09 -0.48 18.84
C GLY A 111 -8.91 -0.57 17.85
N LEU A 112 -8.67 0.46 17.03
CA LEU A 112 -7.48 0.48 16.17
C LEU A 112 -6.21 0.77 16.97
N PRO A 113 -5.10 0.06 16.67
CA PRO A 113 -3.82 0.33 17.30
C PRO A 113 -3.30 1.70 16.86
N ARG A 114 -2.72 2.44 17.83
CA ARG A 114 -1.83 3.56 17.54
C ARG A 114 -0.46 2.99 17.18
N PHE A 115 -0.03 3.20 15.94
CA PHE A 115 1.28 2.74 15.50
C PHE A 115 2.31 3.86 15.72
N VAL A 116 3.40 3.54 16.40
CA VAL A 116 4.61 4.35 16.38
C VAL A 116 5.51 3.78 15.30
N HIS A 117 5.81 4.57 14.27
CA HIS A 117 6.85 4.22 13.32
C HIS A 117 8.21 4.46 13.98
N THR A 118 8.93 3.40 14.33
CA THR A 118 10.38 3.48 14.53
C THR A 118 11.04 3.43 13.15
N ALA A 119 11.68 4.54 12.76
CA ALA A 119 12.50 4.63 11.57
C ALA A 119 13.81 3.83 11.73
#